data_AF-A0A976QSQ2-F1
#
_entry.id   AF-A0A976QSQ2-F1
#
_cell.length_a   1.000
_cell.length_b   1.000
_cell.length_c   1.000
_cell.angle_alpha   90.00
_cell.angle_beta   90.00
_cell.angle_gamma   90.00
#
_symmetry.space_group_name_H-M   'P 1'
#
loop_
_entity.id
_entity.type
_entity.pdbx_description
1 polymer ?
#
loop_
_entity_poly.entity_id
_entity_poly.type
_entity_poly.pdbx_seq_one_letter_code
_entity_poly.pdbx_strand_id
1 'polypeptide(L)'
;MGAGQSHVNIYLELKDQEYKGEGYTVTSSKKITTESANFEVVTHSIDYKVPDSRYFDIYIYNNKGTPHNASYIFAYCSPWIPSHVAKEVKAYYSILTPHIPLVISFVRGSNDIHNCEIDKLRSAGWNKAAYITEYSSEKTLLELLKQQFTKLLWDRTIQFTMANDNENVMGRKQELNDINYRFIFIPREYQSSLGLQSLYGLDYDNYEPTTPDPPYSESKNQIDPYFLTSVNDQYYAGILVYFAREKGKPAGTSKEKDNENKVLLLEFIDPSKQKKQIKRKDKDGYWWAEETVPYNNDASLIQALAGIKSEAEKEDINTVLIDKRDKYLGVTFETAESGPYKKYTHKFSKAYKTALLFERRDPGLAKLKQLAITAMNVEVYYLQAGGKEDKKPFLIVLDEDATPEKKKGYHFNNKEEFKDWVAFTFNRKGTQEPLKDKELTEKLYEKVKLIDQYGPCTNELHLLRDLVYKILMAKDEDPPPEVPKPKEPPRPDLYPEQPKPPEPLPLGWIITGSVGGAVFIIGSTVGYGVYWYNTTIRLLT
;
A
#
# COMPACT_ATOMS: atom_id res chain seq x y z
N MET A 1 42.75 25.74 -54.69
CA MET A 1 42.58 24.43 -54.03
C MET A 1 41.57 24.64 -52.93
N GLY A 2 40.34 24.17 -53.15
CA GLY A 2 39.14 24.61 -52.44
C GLY A 2 39.11 24.16 -51.00
N ALA A 3 38.97 25.12 -50.08
CA ALA A 3 38.63 24.86 -48.69
C ALA A 3 37.18 24.36 -48.63
N GLY A 4 37.00 23.04 -48.73
CA GLY A 4 35.71 22.41 -48.48
C GLY A 4 35.32 22.60 -47.02
N GLN A 5 34.02 22.76 -46.74
CA GLN A 5 33.50 22.69 -45.38
C GLN A 5 33.79 21.29 -44.80
N SER A 6 34.34 21.26 -43.59
CA SER A 6 34.47 20.03 -42.81
C SER A 6 33.13 19.70 -42.18
N HIS A 7 32.96 18.46 -41.68
CA HIS A 7 31.70 18.05 -41.09
C HIS A 7 31.91 17.27 -39.78
N VAL A 8 31.06 17.57 -38.80
CA VAL A 8 30.87 16.81 -37.56
C VAL A 8 29.69 15.88 -37.74
N ASN A 9 29.90 14.59 -37.50
CA ASN A 9 28.82 13.62 -37.52
C ASN A 9 28.34 13.38 -36.08
N ILE A 10 27.05 13.57 -35.85
CA ILE A 10 26.39 13.29 -34.57
C ILE A 10 25.57 12.02 -34.69
N TYR A 11 25.94 11.01 -33.91
CA TYR A 11 25.27 9.71 -33.89
C TYR A 11 24.39 9.60 -32.65
N LEU A 12 23.08 9.78 -32.83
CA LEU A 12 22.13 9.90 -31.72
C LEU A 12 22.04 8.65 -30.84
N GLU A 13 22.38 7.46 -31.36
CA GLU A 13 22.37 6.24 -30.55
C GLU A 13 23.70 5.98 -29.80
N LEU A 14 24.73 6.82 -29.99
CA LEU A 14 25.95 6.78 -29.19
C LEU A 14 25.77 7.61 -27.91
N LYS A 15 25.23 6.97 -26.88
CA LYS A 15 24.71 7.69 -25.70
C LYS A 15 25.72 7.95 -24.58
N ASP A 16 26.79 7.15 -24.49
CA ASP A 16 27.80 7.23 -23.43
C ASP A 16 29.18 6.84 -23.97
N GLN A 17 29.59 7.48 -25.07
CA GLN A 17 30.85 7.19 -25.77
C GLN A 17 31.52 8.47 -26.25
N GLU A 18 32.86 8.41 -26.33
CA GLU A 18 33.68 9.39 -27.04
C GLU A 18 34.03 8.82 -28.42
N TYR A 19 33.95 9.68 -29.44
CA TYR A 19 34.48 9.38 -30.76
C TYR A 19 35.13 10.61 -31.39
N LYS A 20 36.02 10.36 -32.36
CA LYS A 20 36.84 11.39 -32.99
C LYS A 20 36.59 11.41 -34.48
N GLY A 21 36.62 12.60 -35.06
CA GLY A 21 36.67 12.80 -36.50
C GLY A 21 37.81 13.73 -36.87
N GLU A 22 37.91 14.07 -38.14
CA GLU A 22 38.91 15.02 -38.62
C GLU A 22 38.62 16.41 -38.04
N GLY A 23 39.49 16.88 -37.13
CA GLY A 23 39.39 18.21 -36.54
C GLY A 23 38.39 18.37 -35.39
N TYR A 24 37.82 17.29 -34.83
CA TYR A 24 36.93 17.35 -33.67
C TYR A 24 36.90 16.07 -32.82
N THR A 25 36.47 16.21 -31.56
CA THR A 25 36.06 15.12 -30.68
C THR A 25 34.60 15.34 -30.26
N VAL A 26 33.79 14.29 -30.21
CA VAL A 26 32.46 14.32 -29.60
C VAL A 26 32.44 13.43 -28.37
N THR A 27 32.01 13.99 -27.25
CA THR A 27 31.77 13.25 -26.01
C THR A 27 30.27 13.23 -25.75
N SER A 28 29.71 12.02 -25.66
CA SER A 28 28.28 11.83 -25.43
C SER A 28 28.02 11.41 -24.00
N SER A 29 26.97 11.96 -23.38
CA SER A 29 26.53 11.55 -22.04
C SER A 29 25.02 11.51 -21.94
N LYS A 30 24.49 10.50 -21.23
CA LYS A 30 23.05 10.34 -21.00
C LYS A 30 22.65 10.68 -19.56
N LYS A 31 21.56 11.44 -19.41
CA LYS A 31 20.95 11.76 -18.12
C LYS A 31 19.42 11.81 -18.21
N ILE A 32 18.74 11.65 -17.09
CA ILE A 32 17.32 12.01 -16.93
C ILE A 32 17.19 13.53 -16.98
N THR A 33 16.14 14.02 -17.65
CA THR A 33 15.88 15.46 -17.74
C THR A 33 15.52 16.03 -16.36
N THR A 34 15.99 17.24 -16.07
CA THR A 34 15.68 17.94 -14.82
C THR A 34 14.20 18.30 -14.70
N GLU A 35 13.53 18.43 -15.83
CA GLU A 35 12.14 18.84 -15.98
C GLU A 35 11.16 17.68 -15.73
N SER A 36 11.58 16.44 -15.99
CA SER A 36 10.76 15.25 -15.75
C SER A 36 11.56 13.96 -15.73
N ALA A 37 11.22 13.08 -14.79
CA ALA A 37 11.80 11.74 -14.68
C ALA A 37 11.35 10.76 -15.79
N ASN A 38 10.42 11.17 -16.66
CA ASN A 38 9.89 10.35 -17.75
C ASN A 38 10.69 10.52 -19.06
N PHE A 39 11.61 11.49 -19.11
CA PHE A 39 12.43 11.77 -20.28
C PHE A 39 13.92 11.70 -19.94
N GLU A 40 14.71 11.29 -20.93
CA GLU A 40 16.17 11.30 -20.89
C GLU A 40 16.71 12.23 -21.97
N VAL A 41 17.88 12.81 -21.72
CA VAL A 41 18.65 13.63 -22.65
C VAL A 41 20.01 12.98 -22.88
N VAL A 42 20.37 12.87 -24.15
CA VAL A 42 21.72 12.54 -24.60
C VAL A 42 22.35 13.84 -25.07
N THR A 43 23.41 14.27 -24.39
CA THR A 43 24.17 15.46 -24.75
C THR A 43 25.43 15.05 -25.48
N HIS A 44 25.55 15.46 -26.73
CA HIS A 44 26.75 15.32 -27.55
C HIS A 44 27.52 16.64 -27.50
N SER A 45 28.55 16.72 -26.66
CA SER A 45 29.43 17.89 -26.55
C SER A 45 30.52 17.82 -27.61
N ILE A 46 30.70 18.90 -28.36
CA ILE A 46 31.62 18.98 -29.50
C ILE A 46 32.84 19.80 -29.11
N ASP A 47 34.00 19.19 -29.18
CA ASP A 47 35.31 19.81 -28.93
C ASP A 47 36.07 19.94 -30.25
N TYR A 48 36.01 21.14 -30.84
CA TYR A 48 36.66 21.47 -32.09
C TYR A 48 38.17 21.61 -31.88
N LYS A 49 38.96 20.81 -32.60
CA LYS A 49 40.43 20.76 -32.51
C LYS A 49 41.15 21.68 -33.48
N VAL A 50 40.40 22.54 -34.17
CA VAL A 50 40.95 23.55 -35.07
C VAL A 50 40.66 24.96 -34.55
N PRO A 51 41.44 25.98 -34.96
CA PRO A 51 41.25 27.36 -34.51
C PRO A 51 39.91 27.97 -34.90
N ASP A 52 39.29 27.53 -36.00
CA ASP A 52 38.05 28.09 -36.52
C ASP A 52 36.97 27.02 -36.74
N SER A 53 36.06 26.90 -35.78
CA SER A 53 34.93 25.96 -35.80
C SER A 53 33.81 26.35 -36.76
N ARG A 54 33.86 27.53 -37.38
CA ARG A 54 32.84 28.01 -38.34
C ARG A 54 32.82 27.24 -39.65
N TYR A 55 33.87 26.47 -39.91
CA TYR A 55 34.01 25.63 -41.11
C TYR A 55 33.40 24.24 -40.96
N PHE A 56 32.76 23.94 -39.82
CA PHE A 56 32.14 22.65 -39.56
C PHE A 56 30.62 22.70 -39.70
N ASP A 57 30.11 21.92 -40.64
CA ASP A 57 28.70 21.55 -40.70
C ASP A 57 28.43 20.40 -39.72
N ILE A 58 27.20 20.27 -39.20
CA ILE A 58 26.83 19.16 -38.32
C ILE A 58 25.76 18.31 -39.00
N TYR A 59 26.07 17.03 -39.21
CA TYR A 59 25.15 16.04 -39.77
C TYR A 59 24.66 15.11 -38.66
N ILE A 60 23.34 15.04 -38.48
CA ILE A 60 22.74 14.26 -37.39
C ILE A 60 22.17 12.95 -37.93
N TYR A 61 22.59 11.83 -37.38
CA TYR A 61 22.18 10.50 -37.77
C TYR A 61 21.46 9.78 -36.63
N ASN A 62 20.38 9.06 -36.94
CA ASN A 62 19.69 8.21 -35.98
C ASN A 62 20.24 6.77 -36.00
N ASN A 63 21.51 6.60 -35.65
CA ASN A 63 22.17 5.31 -35.59
C ASN A 63 23.38 5.37 -34.64
N LYS A 64 24.08 4.23 -34.47
CA LYS A 64 25.30 4.09 -33.66
C LYS A 64 26.59 4.44 -34.41
N GLY A 65 26.50 4.89 -35.66
CA GLY A 65 27.63 5.08 -36.57
C GLY A 65 27.16 5.00 -38.02
N THR A 66 27.95 5.49 -38.97
CA THR A 66 27.61 5.52 -40.40
C THR A 66 27.76 4.14 -41.05
N PRO A 67 26.67 3.42 -41.41
CA PRO A 67 26.74 2.54 -42.56
C PRO A 67 26.92 3.39 -43.82
N HIS A 68 27.51 2.80 -44.86
CA HIS A 68 27.92 3.46 -46.10
C HIS A 68 26.79 4.23 -46.85
N ASN A 69 25.52 4.05 -46.45
CA ASN A 69 24.31 4.62 -47.06
C ASN A 69 23.31 5.23 -46.04
N ALA A 70 23.73 5.63 -44.83
CA ALA A 70 22.78 6.22 -43.87
C ALA A 70 22.29 7.62 -44.30
N SER A 71 20.97 7.83 -44.27
CA SER A 71 20.39 9.17 -44.35
C SER A 71 20.54 9.89 -42.99
N TYR A 72 20.94 11.16 -43.04
CA TYR A 72 20.91 12.04 -41.88
C TYR A 72 19.49 12.59 -41.68
N ILE A 73 19.13 12.86 -40.42
CA ILE A 73 17.87 13.52 -40.04
C ILE A 73 17.90 14.98 -40.49
N PHE A 74 18.99 15.67 -40.17
CA PHE A 74 19.15 17.09 -40.45
C PHE A 74 20.64 17.45 -40.57
N ALA A 75 20.96 18.34 -41.51
CA ALA A 75 22.27 18.98 -41.59
C ALA A 75 22.18 20.46 -41.21
N TYR A 76 22.96 20.82 -40.19
CA TYR A 76 23.13 22.18 -39.68
C TYR A 76 24.38 22.78 -40.32
N CYS A 77 24.17 23.63 -41.33
CA CYS A 77 25.23 23.99 -42.26
C CYS A 77 25.72 25.43 -42.10
N SER A 78 27.00 25.65 -42.39
CA SER A 78 27.61 26.96 -42.60
C SER A 78 27.42 27.97 -41.44
N PRO A 79 27.96 27.68 -40.23
CA PRO A 79 27.97 28.63 -39.12
C PRO A 79 29.00 29.77 -39.33
N TRP A 80 28.75 30.65 -40.31
CA TRP A 80 29.67 31.71 -40.77
C TRP A 80 30.16 32.71 -39.70
N ILE A 81 29.44 32.84 -38.58
CA ILE A 81 29.82 33.67 -37.44
C ILE A 81 29.93 32.82 -36.17
N PRO A 82 30.81 33.19 -35.21
CA PRO A 82 31.07 32.36 -34.02
C PRO A 82 29.82 32.03 -33.19
N SER A 83 28.84 32.93 -33.13
CA SER A 83 27.58 32.70 -32.41
C SER A 83 26.68 31.64 -33.05
N HIS A 84 26.90 31.29 -34.32
CA HIS A 84 26.16 30.21 -34.98
C HIS A 84 26.79 28.84 -34.75
N VAL A 85 27.98 28.74 -34.16
CA VAL A 85 28.62 27.44 -33.91
C VAL A 85 27.89 26.75 -32.76
N ALA A 86 27.33 25.57 -33.02
CA ALA A 86 26.77 24.73 -31.97
C ALA A 86 27.90 24.02 -31.22
N LYS A 87 27.92 24.15 -29.89
CA LYS A 87 28.86 23.49 -28.99
C LYS A 87 28.32 22.16 -28.48
N GLU A 88 27.01 22.03 -28.41
CA GLU A 88 26.35 20.78 -28.03
C GLU A 88 25.15 20.52 -28.93
N VAL A 89 24.91 19.24 -29.20
CA VAL A 89 23.64 18.75 -29.73
C VAL A 89 23.00 17.87 -28.66
N LYS A 90 21.78 18.21 -28.24
CA LYS A 90 21.01 17.44 -27.25
C LYS A 90 19.87 16.71 -27.92
N ALA A 91 19.79 15.41 -27.74
CA ALA A 91 18.65 14.62 -28.19
C ALA A 91 17.86 14.10 -26.99
N TYR A 92 16.55 14.30 -27.03
CA TYR A 92 15.65 13.94 -25.93
C TYR A 92 14.79 12.75 -26.31
N TYR A 93 14.59 11.84 -25.37
CA TYR A 93 13.86 10.59 -25.54
C TYR A 93 12.90 10.38 -24.38
N SER A 94 11.83 9.62 -24.61
CA SER A 94 11.06 9.02 -23.51
C SER A 94 11.78 7.78 -22.99
N ILE A 95 11.73 7.55 -21.68
CA ILE A 95 12.25 6.31 -21.08
C ILE A 95 11.54 5.05 -21.59
N LEU A 96 10.32 5.21 -22.13
CA LEU A 96 9.52 4.15 -22.75
C LEU A 96 9.93 3.86 -24.20
N THR A 97 10.53 4.83 -24.89
CA THR A 97 10.97 4.70 -26.29
C THR A 97 12.39 5.25 -26.46
N PRO A 98 13.40 4.64 -25.81
CA PRO A 98 14.75 5.19 -25.76
C PRO A 98 15.45 5.24 -27.12
N HIS A 99 14.90 4.65 -28.18
CA HIS A 99 15.50 4.65 -29.53
C HIS A 99 14.86 5.66 -30.49
N ILE A 100 13.82 6.37 -30.04
CA ILE A 100 13.08 7.33 -30.88
C ILE A 100 13.27 8.72 -30.29
N PRO A 101 14.09 9.58 -30.92
CA PRO A 101 14.27 10.94 -30.43
C PRO A 101 12.99 11.75 -30.66
N LEU A 102 12.61 12.53 -29.65
CA LEU A 102 11.42 13.39 -29.63
C LEU A 102 11.77 14.83 -30.04
N VAL A 103 12.86 15.35 -29.47
CA VAL A 103 13.32 16.73 -29.65
C VAL A 103 14.83 16.70 -29.85
N ILE A 104 15.32 17.54 -30.76
CA ILE A 104 16.75 17.79 -30.96
C ILE A 104 17.00 19.27 -30.67
N SER A 105 18.01 19.55 -29.86
CA SER A 105 18.34 20.92 -29.47
C SER A 105 19.78 21.26 -29.82
N PHE A 106 19.97 22.48 -30.33
CA PHE A 106 21.28 23.03 -30.67
C PHE A 106 21.67 24.06 -29.62
N VAL A 107 22.79 23.84 -28.93
CA VAL A 107 23.31 24.74 -27.90
C VAL A 107 24.50 25.49 -28.47
N ARG A 108 24.38 26.80 -28.66
CA ARG A 108 25.47 27.67 -29.15
C ARG A 108 26.23 28.36 -28.02
N GLY A 109 25.55 28.59 -26.91
CA GLY A 109 26.09 29.18 -25.68
C GLY A 109 25.17 28.92 -24.50
N SER A 110 25.53 29.42 -23.32
CA SER A 110 24.84 29.12 -22.06
C SER A 110 23.34 29.46 -22.06
N ASN A 111 22.93 30.47 -22.84
CA ASN A 111 21.54 30.93 -22.94
C ASN A 111 21.00 30.92 -24.38
N ASP A 112 21.69 30.23 -25.30
CA ASP A 112 21.29 30.16 -26.71
C ASP A 112 21.06 28.69 -27.08
N ILE A 113 19.84 28.24 -26.80
CA ILE A 113 19.37 26.86 -26.97
C ILE A 113 18.12 26.88 -27.84
N HIS A 114 18.16 26.15 -28.95
CA HIS A 114 17.04 26.02 -29.86
C HIS A 114 16.47 24.62 -29.78
N ASN A 115 15.27 24.46 -29.19
CA ASN A 115 14.61 23.17 -29.04
C ASN A 115 13.72 22.90 -30.24
N CYS A 116 14.11 21.96 -31.10
CA CYS A 116 13.46 21.73 -32.39
C CYS A 116 12.70 20.39 -32.40
N GLU A 117 11.51 20.42 -32.99
CA GLU A 117 10.73 19.20 -33.27
C GLU A 117 11.45 18.34 -34.31
N ILE A 118 11.57 17.04 -34.04
CA ILE A 118 12.30 16.15 -34.94
C ILE A 118 11.68 16.07 -36.34
N ASP A 119 10.35 16.09 -36.43
CA ASP A 119 9.65 16.01 -37.71
C ASP A 119 9.90 17.24 -38.57
N LYS A 120 9.96 18.44 -37.98
CA LYS A 120 10.28 19.68 -38.71
C LYS A 120 11.69 19.64 -39.27
N LEU A 121 12.66 19.19 -38.47
CA LEU A 121 14.04 19.01 -38.90
C LEU A 121 14.14 17.99 -40.04
N ARG A 122 13.48 16.83 -39.88
CA ARG A 122 13.47 15.76 -40.88
C ARG A 122 12.86 16.21 -42.22
N SER A 123 11.77 16.98 -42.17
CA SER A 123 11.13 17.52 -43.38
C SER A 123 12.00 18.54 -44.11
N ALA A 124 12.77 19.35 -43.37
CA ALA A 124 13.70 20.30 -43.97
C ALA A 124 14.93 19.62 -44.58
N GLY A 125 15.42 18.55 -43.94
CA GLY A 125 16.62 17.81 -44.34
C GLY A 125 17.92 18.57 -44.07
N TRP A 126 18.00 19.86 -44.37
CA TRP A 126 19.14 20.71 -44.01
C TRP A 126 18.73 22.18 -43.97
N ASN A 127 19.45 23.01 -43.22
CA ASN A 127 19.37 24.47 -43.36
C ASN A 127 20.67 25.12 -42.92
N LYS A 128 20.83 26.40 -43.27
CA LYS A 128 21.89 27.24 -42.71
C LYS A 128 21.70 27.38 -41.20
N ALA A 129 22.79 27.31 -40.47
CA ALA A 129 22.89 27.51 -39.04
C ALA A 129 22.11 28.76 -38.60
N ALA A 130 22.30 29.88 -39.30
CA ALA A 130 21.63 31.16 -39.03
C ALA A 130 20.09 31.07 -38.88
N TYR A 131 19.46 30.09 -39.52
CA TYR A 131 18.01 29.92 -39.58
C TYR A 131 17.46 28.82 -38.66
N ILE A 132 18.26 28.32 -37.71
CA ILE A 132 17.78 27.28 -36.79
C ILE A 132 16.59 27.74 -35.93
N THR A 133 16.46 29.05 -35.70
CA THR A 133 15.34 29.68 -34.99
C THR A 133 14.00 29.40 -35.65
N GLU A 134 13.95 29.22 -36.98
CA GLU A 134 12.74 28.87 -37.73
C GLU A 134 12.18 27.49 -37.33
N TYR A 135 13.02 26.62 -36.79
CA TYR A 135 12.65 25.27 -36.35
C TYR A 135 12.47 25.16 -34.83
N SER A 136 12.93 26.17 -34.08
CA SER A 136 12.82 26.21 -32.64
C SER A 136 11.37 26.39 -32.22
N SER A 137 10.93 25.63 -31.23
CA SER A 137 9.63 25.82 -30.61
C SER A 137 9.66 27.00 -29.64
N GLU A 138 8.54 27.74 -29.56
CA GLU A 138 8.30 28.75 -28.52
C GLU A 138 7.83 28.11 -27.20
N LYS A 139 7.47 26.82 -27.22
CA LYS A 139 7.03 26.09 -26.03
C LYS A 139 8.18 25.81 -25.08
N THR A 140 7.86 25.63 -23.80
CA THR A 140 8.84 25.09 -22.86
C THR A 140 9.29 23.70 -23.31
N LEU A 141 10.51 23.30 -22.95
CA LEU A 141 11.04 21.98 -23.33
C LEU A 141 10.13 20.85 -22.84
N LEU A 142 9.62 20.92 -21.61
CA LEU A 142 8.75 19.90 -21.05
C LEU A 142 7.42 19.76 -21.81
N GLU A 143 6.79 20.89 -22.18
CA GLU A 143 5.56 20.87 -22.98
C GLU A 143 5.81 20.30 -24.36
N LEU A 144 6.94 20.65 -24.97
CA LEU A 144 7.35 20.09 -26.26
C LEU A 144 7.55 18.58 -26.18
N LEU A 145 8.26 18.10 -25.17
CA LEU A 145 8.50 16.67 -24.95
C LEU A 145 7.19 15.90 -24.74
N LYS A 146 6.28 16.42 -23.91
CA LYS A 146 4.95 15.82 -23.69
C LYS A 146 4.17 15.75 -25.01
N GLN A 147 4.13 16.85 -25.78
CA GLN A 147 3.43 16.89 -27.05
C GLN A 147 4.00 15.90 -28.06
N GLN A 148 5.32 15.87 -28.24
CA GLN A 148 5.97 14.95 -29.19
C GLN A 148 5.79 13.49 -28.75
N PHE A 149 5.80 13.21 -27.44
CA PHE A 149 5.54 11.87 -26.92
C PHE A 149 4.08 11.44 -27.13
N THR A 150 3.10 12.30 -26.85
CA THR A 150 1.69 12.04 -27.14
C THR A 150 1.48 11.80 -28.64
N LYS A 151 2.14 12.57 -29.51
CA LYS A 151 2.12 12.35 -30.96
C LYS A 151 2.76 11.03 -31.37
N LEU A 152 3.81 10.58 -30.67
CA LEU A 152 4.46 9.31 -30.94
C LEU A 152 3.56 8.11 -30.59
N LEU A 153 2.88 8.16 -29.44
CA LEU A 153 2.01 7.07 -28.96
C LEU A 153 0.54 7.21 -29.37
N TRP A 154 0.16 8.28 -30.07
CA TRP A 154 -1.23 8.63 -30.38
C TRP A 154 -2.13 8.69 -29.13
N ASP A 155 -1.57 9.22 -28.04
CA ASP A 155 -2.23 9.31 -26.73
C ASP A 155 -2.78 7.99 -26.17
N ARG A 156 -2.25 6.86 -26.66
CA ARG A 156 -2.67 5.54 -26.21
C ARG A 156 -2.13 5.25 -24.81
N THR A 157 -2.87 4.44 -24.06
CA THR A 157 -2.53 4.01 -22.71
C THR A 157 -2.86 2.54 -22.50
N ILE A 158 -2.16 1.92 -21.55
CA ILE A 158 -2.41 0.59 -21.03
C ILE A 158 -3.25 0.71 -19.76
N GLN A 159 -4.39 0.03 -19.70
CA GLN A 159 -5.09 -0.25 -18.46
C GLN A 159 -4.37 -1.40 -17.74
N PHE A 160 -3.89 -1.15 -16.53
CA PHE A 160 -3.33 -2.22 -15.70
C PHE A 160 -4.44 -2.95 -14.96
N THR A 161 -4.49 -4.30 -15.02
CA THR A 161 -5.53 -5.10 -14.36
C THR A 161 -4.92 -6.23 -13.51
N MET A 162 -5.62 -6.67 -12.46
CA MET A 162 -5.26 -7.89 -11.73
C MET A 162 -5.64 -9.18 -12.45
N ALA A 163 -6.39 -9.07 -13.54
CA ALA A 163 -6.81 -10.20 -14.36
C ALA A 163 -5.67 -10.69 -15.27
N ASN A 164 -5.97 -11.69 -16.11
CA ASN A 164 -5.03 -12.25 -17.06
C ASN A 164 -5.15 -11.60 -18.45
N ASP A 165 -5.74 -10.41 -18.52
CA ASP A 165 -6.00 -9.73 -19.78
C ASP A 165 -4.67 -9.23 -20.36
N ASN A 166 -4.41 -9.52 -21.62
CA ASN A 166 -3.24 -9.00 -22.32
C ASN A 166 -3.65 -8.71 -23.75
N GLU A 167 -4.16 -7.51 -23.96
CA GLU A 167 -4.68 -7.09 -25.26
C GLU A 167 -3.93 -5.86 -25.74
N ASN A 168 -3.50 -5.89 -27.00
CA ASN A 168 -2.93 -4.74 -27.68
C ASN A 168 -1.74 -4.09 -26.96
N VAL A 169 -0.91 -4.87 -26.27
CA VAL A 169 0.32 -4.38 -25.61
C VAL A 169 1.55 -4.92 -26.33
N MET A 170 2.55 -4.07 -26.52
CA MET A 170 3.87 -4.46 -26.98
C MET A 170 4.86 -4.39 -25.81
N GLY A 171 5.72 -5.39 -25.69
CA GLY A 171 6.80 -5.42 -24.71
C GLY A 171 8.18 -5.46 -25.37
N ARG A 172 9.18 -4.83 -24.75
CA ARG A 172 10.59 -4.90 -25.16
C ARG A 172 11.48 -5.12 -23.96
N LYS A 173 12.51 -5.93 -24.11
CA LYS A 173 13.61 -6.03 -23.14
C LYS A 173 14.70 -5.03 -23.47
N GLN A 174 15.19 -4.37 -22.44
CA GLN A 174 16.39 -3.54 -22.51
C GLN A 174 17.38 -4.00 -21.46
N GLU A 175 18.57 -4.38 -21.90
CA GLU A 175 19.71 -4.67 -21.02
C GLU A 175 20.23 -3.36 -20.42
N LEU A 176 20.49 -3.35 -19.11
CA LEU A 176 21.15 -2.24 -18.42
C LEU A 176 22.63 -2.60 -18.16
N ASN A 177 22.89 -3.85 -17.79
CA ASN A 177 24.22 -4.47 -17.71
C ASN A 177 24.06 -6.01 -17.75
N ASP A 178 25.11 -6.76 -17.44
CA ASP A 178 25.08 -8.24 -17.45
C ASP A 178 24.12 -8.85 -16.40
N ILE A 179 23.78 -8.10 -15.35
CA ILE A 179 22.97 -8.56 -14.21
C ILE A 179 21.54 -8.03 -14.29
N ASN A 180 21.36 -6.77 -14.70
CA ASN A 180 20.13 -6.02 -14.63
C ASN A 180 19.59 -5.74 -16.02
N TYR A 181 18.29 -5.91 -16.16
CA TYR A 181 17.54 -5.55 -17.36
C TYR A 181 16.16 -5.08 -16.95
N ARG A 182 15.42 -4.54 -17.92
CA ARG A 182 14.02 -4.17 -17.73
C ARG A 182 13.15 -4.59 -18.90
N PHE A 183 11.89 -4.87 -18.60
CA PHE A 183 10.83 -4.91 -19.58
C PHE A 183 10.17 -3.54 -19.67
N ILE A 184 9.86 -3.14 -20.91
CA ILE A 184 9.18 -1.91 -21.25
C ILE A 184 7.91 -2.28 -22.00
N PHE A 185 6.77 -2.08 -21.36
CA PHE A 185 5.46 -2.31 -21.95
C PHE A 185 4.86 -0.99 -22.41
N ILE A 186 4.43 -0.92 -23.66
CA ILE A 186 3.78 0.24 -24.28
C ILE A 186 2.54 -0.20 -25.08
N PRO A 187 1.51 0.66 -25.23
CA PRO A 187 0.31 0.29 -25.96
C PRO A 187 0.59 0.17 -27.46
N ARG A 188 0.10 -0.92 -28.07
CA ARG A 188 0.14 -1.16 -29.52
C ARG A 188 -1.05 -0.52 -30.23
N GLU A 189 -2.24 -0.57 -29.62
CA GLU A 189 -3.49 -0.05 -30.18
C GLU A 189 -4.30 0.70 -29.11
N TYR A 190 -5.54 1.06 -29.43
CA TYR A 190 -6.47 1.57 -28.41
C TYR A 190 -6.99 0.42 -27.54
N GLN A 191 -7.50 0.75 -26.34
CA GLN A 191 -8.04 -0.22 -25.39
C GLN A 191 -7.01 -1.29 -24.97
N SER A 192 -5.74 -0.92 -24.87
CA SER A 192 -4.71 -1.83 -24.39
C SER A 192 -4.91 -2.18 -22.92
N SER A 193 -4.76 -3.46 -22.57
CA SER A 193 -4.82 -3.95 -21.20
C SER A 193 -3.62 -4.84 -20.90
N LEU A 194 -3.07 -4.72 -19.69
CA LEU A 194 -1.98 -5.56 -19.22
C LEU A 194 -2.30 -6.10 -17.83
N GLY A 195 -2.42 -7.42 -17.77
CA GLY A 195 -2.67 -8.19 -16.58
C GLY A 195 -1.41 -8.41 -15.76
N LEU A 196 -1.59 -8.57 -14.45
CA LEU A 196 -0.52 -8.86 -13.49
C LEU A 196 0.40 -9.99 -13.94
N GLN A 197 -0.16 -11.07 -14.48
CA GLN A 197 0.61 -12.25 -14.87
C GLN A 197 1.61 -11.98 -15.99
N SER A 198 1.24 -11.08 -16.90
CA SER A 198 2.02 -10.77 -18.10
C SER A 198 3.16 -9.78 -17.83
N LEU A 199 3.26 -9.22 -16.62
CA LEU A 199 4.38 -8.34 -16.23
C LEU A 199 5.74 -9.04 -16.23
N TYR A 200 5.76 -10.38 -16.16
CA TYR A 200 6.97 -11.16 -15.89
C TYR A 200 7.41 -12.06 -17.04
N GLY A 201 6.67 -12.05 -18.15
CA GLY A 201 6.97 -12.83 -19.33
C GLY A 201 6.97 -11.95 -20.57
N LEU A 202 7.90 -12.22 -21.47
CA LEU A 202 7.96 -11.54 -22.77
C LEU A 202 8.33 -12.55 -23.85
N ASP A 203 7.53 -12.58 -24.92
CA ASP A 203 7.92 -13.18 -26.18
C ASP A 203 8.81 -12.19 -26.95
N TYR A 204 10.10 -12.53 -27.08
CA TYR A 204 11.08 -11.72 -27.78
C TYR A 204 10.88 -11.65 -29.28
N ASP A 205 10.37 -12.72 -29.87
CA ASP A 205 10.22 -12.82 -31.31
C ASP A 205 9.01 -11.97 -31.76
N ASN A 206 7.95 -11.98 -30.95
CA ASN A 206 6.69 -11.28 -31.26
C ASN A 206 6.54 -9.92 -30.54
N TYR A 207 7.44 -9.59 -29.61
CA TYR A 207 7.36 -8.38 -28.77
C TYR A 207 6.05 -8.30 -27.97
N GLU A 208 5.59 -9.44 -27.45
CA GLU A 208 4.30 -9.57 -26.78
C GLU A 208 4.49 -10.01 -25.33
N PRO A 209 3.75 -9.44 -24.37
CA PRO A 209 3.75 -9.94 -23.01
C PRO A 209 3.25 -11.40 -23.01
N THR A 210 3.83 -12.23 -22.17
CA THR A 210 3.42 -13.63 -22.05
C THR A 210 3.15 -13.99 -20.60
N THR A 211 2.23 -14.93 -20.41
CA THR A 211 2.01 -15.53 -19.10
C THR A 211 3.09 -16.58 -18.86
N PRO A 212 3.82 -16.51 -17.72
CA PRO A 212 4.85 -17.50 -17.41
C PRO A 212 4.27 -18.91 -17.23
N ASP A 213 5.03 -19.93 -17.64
CA ASP A 213 4.76 -21.36 -17.44
C ASP A 213 5.83 -21.96 -16.51
N PRO A 214 5.48 -22.54 -15.34
CA PRO A 214 4.13 -22.75 -14.80
C PRO A 214 3.46 -21.48 -14.22
N PRO A 215 2.12 -21.47 -14.11
CA PRO A 215 1.36 -20.32 -13.64
C PRO A 215 1.60 -19.96 -12.16
N TYR A 216 1.83 -18.67 -11.94
CA TYR A 216 1.89 -17.78 -10.76
C TYR A 216 1.92 -18.29 -9.30
N SER A 217 1.21 -19.35 -8.92
CA SER A 217 0.87 -19.56 -7.49
C SER A 217 2.05 -19.92 -6.59
N GLU A 218 3.27 -20.06 -7.13
CA GLU A 218 4.45 -20.56 -6.42
C GLU A 218 5.75 -19.73 -6.62
N SER A 219 5.74 -18.65 -7.41
CA SER A 219 6.98 -17.93 -7.73
C SER A 219 7.31 -16.82 -6.69
N LYS A 220 8.41 -17.00 -5.95
CA LYS A 220 8.96 -16.05 -4.96
C LYS A 220 9.55 -14.77 -5.56
N ASN A 221 9.41 -14.54 -6.87
CA ASN A 221 10.09 -13.47 -7.56
C ASN A 221 9.16 -12.34 -8.02
N GLN A 222 7.86 -12.48 -7.76
CA GLN A 222 6.81 -11.59 -8.24
C GLN A 222 6.16 -10.81 -7.09
N ILE A 223 5.43 -9.75 -7.42
CA ILE A 223 4.75 -8.90 -6.43
C ILE A 223 3.36 -9.45 -6.10
N ASP A 224 3.02 -9.50 -4.80
CA ASP A 224 1.68 -9.86 -4.34
C ASP A 224 0.64 -8.81 -4.83
N PRO A 225 -0.52 -9.23 -5.37
CA PRO A 225 -1.54 -8.31 -5.91
C PRO A 225 -1.98 -7.22 -4.93
N TYR A 226 -1.91 -7.50 -3.62
CA TYR A 226 -2.24 -6.54 -2.57
C TYR A 226 -1.51 -5.21 -2.73
N PHE A 227 -0.22 -5.23 -3.10
CA PHE A 227 0.60 -4.02 -3.24
C PHE A 227 0.33 -3.25 -4.53
N LEU A 228 -0.37 -3.84 -5.49
CA LEU A 228 -0.67 -3.22 -6.78
C LEU A 228 -2.09 -2.61 -6.82
N THR A 229 -2.85 -2.69 -5.73
CA THR A 229 -4.19 -2.10 -5.64
C THR A 229 -4.21 -0.58 -5.85
N SER A 230 -3.09 0.14 -5.62
CA SER A 230 -2.99 1.58 -5.88
C SER A 230 -2.80 1.93 -7.36
N VAL A 231 -2.54 0.93 -8.21
CA VAL A 231 -2.33 1.06 -9.65
C VAL A 231 -3.31 0.25 -10.49
N ASN A 232 -4.13 -0.59 -9.86
CA ASN A 232 -5.19 -1.36 -10.51
C ASN A 232 -6.22 -0.45 -11.20
N ASP A 233 -6.70 -0.89 -12.36
CA ASP A 233 -7.72 -0.24 -13.18
C ASP A 233 -7.39 1.23 -13.53
N GLN A 234 -6.10 1.54 -13.59
CA GLN A 234 -5.58 2.85 -14.02
C GLN A 234 -4.87 2.74 -15.36
N TYR A 235 -4.83 3.87 -16.06
CA TYR A 235 -4.28 4.00 -17.40
C TYR A 235 -2.89 4.65 -17.36
N TYR A 236 -1.94 4.04 -18.08
CA TYR A 236 -0.55 4.48 -18.13
C TYR A 236 -0.03 4.50 -19.56
N ALA A 237 0.85 5.45 -19.91
CA ALA A 237 1.49 5.46 -21.22
C ALA A 237 2.49 4.29 -21.39
N GLY A 238 2.97 3.73 -20.28
CA GLY A 238 3.76 2.51 -20.27
C GLY A 238 4.09 2.04 -18.87
N ILE A 239 4.52 0.79 -18.78
CA ILE A 239 4.86 0.11 -17.52
C ILE A 239 6.27 -0.46 -17.67
N LEU A 240 7.13 -0.19 -16.69
CA LEU A 240 8.50 -0.69 -16.63
C LEU A 240 8.63 -1.70 -15.51
N VAL A 241 9.25 -2.85 -15.77
CA VAL A 241 9.52 -3.88 -14.77
C VAL A 241 11.01 -4.18 -14.77
N TYR A 242 11.67 -3.97 -13.63
CA TYR A 242 13.11 -4.10 -13.48
C TYR A 242 13.48 -5.42 -12.81
N PHE A 243 14.42 -6.13 -13.41
CA PHE A 243 14.84 -7.46 -13.00
C PHE A 243 16.33 -7.49 -12.63
N ALA A 244 16.69 -8.45 -11.79
CA ALA A 244 18.05 -8.85 -11.53
C ALA A 244 18.24 -10.37 -11.69
N ARG A 245 19.29 -10.72 -12.44
CA ARG A 245 19.79 -12.09 -12.59
C ARG A 245 20.61 -12.49 -11.37
N GLU A 246 20.67 -13.80 -11.10
CA GLU A 246 21.55 -14.34 -10.07
C GLU A 246 22.97 -14.62 -10.57
N LYS A 247 23.12 -15.13 -11.81
CA LYS A 247 24.42 -15.60 -12.34
C LYS A 247 24.90 -14.83 -13.59
N GLY A 248 24.33 -13.65 -13.85
CA GLY A 248 24.60 -12.87 -15.05
C GLY A 248 23.93 -13.45 -16.31
N LYS A 249 24.12 -12.78 -17.44
CA LYS A 249 23.49 -13.14 -18.72
C LYS A 249 23.97 -14.52 -19.20
N PRO A 250 23.07 -15.49 -19.44
CA PRO A 250 23.46 -16.80 -19.93
C PRO A 250 24.05 -16.71 -21.35
N ALA A 251 25.17 -17.39 -21.58
CA ALA A 251 25.81 -17.45 -22.88
C ALA A 251 25.06 -18.43 -23.80
N GLY A 252 24.66 -17.98 -25.00
CA GLY A 252 24.19 -18.85 -26.07
C GLY A 252 22.75 -19.35 -25.98
N THR A 253 21.92 -18.84 -25.08
CA THR A 253 20.48 -19.16 -25.04
C THR A 253 19.64 -18.00 -25.57
N SER A 254 18.80 -18.27 -26.57
CA SER A 254 17.82 -17.30 -27.11
C SER A 254 16.58 -17.14 -26.22
N LYS A 255 16.39 -18.04 -25.24
CA LYS A 255 15.26 -18.04 -24.32
C LYS A 255 15.77 -18.05 -22.89
N GLU A 256 16.02 -16.85 -22.36
CA GLU A 256 16.21 -16.67 -20.92
C GLU A 256 14.88 -16.97 -20.22
N LYS A 257 14.92 -17.68 -19.09
CA LYS A 257 13.73 -17.87 -18.26
C LYS A 257 13.55 -16.65 -17.37
N ASP A 258 13.06 -15.56 -17.95
CA ASP A 258 12.99 -14.28 -17.26
C ASP A 258 12.08 -14.28 -16.03
N ASN A 259 11.11 -15.19 -15.99
CA ASN A 259 10.24 -15.43 -14.84
C ASN A 259 10.98 -16.00 -13.61
N GLU A 260 12.16 -16.59 -13.80
CA GLU A 260 13.03 -17.05 -12.72
C GLU A 260 13.91 -15.92 -12.14
N ASN A 261 13.98 -14.76 -12.82
CA ASN A 261 14.76 -13.61 -12.35
C ASN A 261 13.99 -12.79 -11.31
N LYS A 262 14.73 -12.12 -10.43
CA LYS A 262 14.16 -11.37 -9.31
C LYS A 262 13.67 -10.00 -9.77
N VAL A 263 12.37 -9.74 -9.65
CA VAL A 263 11.82 -8.39 -9.85
C VAL A 263 12.21 -7.52 -8.67
N LEU A 264 12.68 -6.29 -8.92
CA LEU A 264 13.15 -5.36 -7.90
C LEU A 264 12.31 -4.08 -7.81
N LEU A 265 11.85 -3.58 -8.95
CA LEU A 265 11.18 -2.29 -9.07
C LEU A 265 10.17 -2.34 -10.21
N LEU A 266 8.98 -1.80 -9.99
CA LEU A 266 8.00 -1.51 -11.03
C LEU A 266 7.82 0.01 -11.13
N GLU A 267 7.69 0.52 -12.35
CA GLU A 267 7.34 1.92 -12.59
C GLU A 267 6.14 2.04 -13.53
N PHE A 268 5.15 2.81 -13.11
CA PHE A 268 3.96 3.11 -13.90
C PHE A 268 4.05 4.55 -14.39
N ILE A 269 4.15 4.73 -15.70
CA ILE A 269 4.49 6.01 -16.33
C ILE A 269 3.22 6.71 -16.82
N ASP A 270 2.93 7.84 -16.22
CA ASP A 270 1.96 8.83 -16.71
C ASP A 270 2.74 10.10 -17.09
N PRO A 271 2.78 10.50 -18.37
CA PRO A 271 3.52 11.68 -18.82
C PRO A 271 3.04 12.99 -18.16
N SER A 272 1.79 13.02 -17.67
CA SER A 272 1.20 14.18 -17.03
C SER A 272 1.53 14.27 -15.53
N LYS A 273 1.96 13.17 -14.91
CA LYS A 273 2.18 13.07 -13.46
C LYS A 273 3.60 12.58 -13.13
N GLN A 274 3.93 12.58 -11.85
CA GLN A 274 5.08 11.82 -11.37
C GLN A 274 4.78 10.33 -11.53
N LYS A 275 5.75 9.56 -12.04
CA LYS A 275 5.63 8.10 -12.13
C LYS A 275 5.44 7.48 -10.74
N LYS A 276 4.58 6.47 -10.65
CA LYS A 276 4.44 5.65 -9.44
C LYS A 276 5.51 4.57 -9.47
N GLN A 277 6.16 4.35 -8.33
CA GLN A 277 7.25 3.39 -8.20
C GLN A 277 6.93 2.43 -7.06
N ILE A 278 7.04 1.13 -7.32
CA ILE A 278 6.77 0.07 -6.33
C ILE A 278 8.04 -0.77 -6.19
N LYS A 279 8.69 -0.66 -5.02
CA LYS A 279 10.00 -1.21 -4.70
C LYS A 279 9.86 -2.47 -3.83
N ARG A 280 10.66 -3.49 -4.12
CA ARG A 280 10.79 -4.70 -3.30
C ARG A 280 11.47 -4.41 -1.96
N LYS A 281 11.01 -5.06 -0.90
CA LYS A 281 11.53 -4.87 0.47
C LYS A 281 12.04 -6.17 1.11
N ASP A 282 11.68 -7.33 0.58
CA ASP A 282 12.09 -8.63 1.12
C ASP A 282 12.59 -9.60 0.04
N LYS A 283 13.30 -10.63 0.50
CA LYS A 283 13.95 -11.62 -0.37
C LYS A 283 12.96 -12.43 -1.20
N ASP A 284 11.80 -12.76 -0.65
CA ASP A 284 10.80 -13.66 -1.26
C ASP A 284 9.65 -12.93 -1.97
N GLY A 285 9.64 -11.59 -1.97
CA GLY A 285 8.69 -10.79 -2.76
C GLY A 285 7.31 -10.68 -2.10
N TYR A 286 7.19 -10.95 -0.80
CA TYR A 286 5.95 -10.79 -0.05
C TYR A 286 5.78 -9.38 0.53
N TRP A 287 6.82 -8.54 0.48
CA TRP A 287 6.75 -7.14 0.91
C TRP A 287 7.25 -6.17 -0.15
N TRP A 288 6.38 -5.25 -0.52
CA TRP A 288 6.67 -4.14 -1.41
C TRP A 288 6.23 -2.81 -0.81
N ALA A 289 6.81 -1.71 -1.29
CA ALA A 289 6.47 -0.37 -0.86
C ALA A 289 6.38 0.59 -2.04
N GLU A 290 5.36 1.45 -2.05
CA GLU A 290 5.26 2.56 -2.99
C GLU A 290 6.21 3.68 -2.53
N GLU A 291 7.44 3.67 -3.03
CA GLU A 291 8.54 4.55 -2.63
C GLU A 291 9.26 5.10 -3.86
N THR A 292 9.58 6.39 -3.83
CA THR A 292 10.37 7.00 -4.90
C THR A 292 11.81 6.51 -4.86
N VAL A 293 12.30 5.99 -5.98
CA VAL A 293 13.69 5.57 -6.16
C VAL A 293 14.41 6.64 -6.99
N PRO A 294 15.30 7.44 -6.37
CA PRO A 294 15.99 8.52 -7.07
C PRO A 294 17.11 7.96 -7.95
N TYR A 295 17.10 8.32 -9.23
CA TYR A 295 18.21 8.10 -10.14
C TYR A 295 18.19 9.17 -11.25
N ASN A 296 19.36 9.47 -11.82
CA ASN A 296 19.51 10.50 -12.85
C ASN A 296 20.19 9.99 -14.12
N ASN A 297 20.59 8.72 -14.18
CA ASN A 297 21.21 8.06 -15.33
C ASN A 297 21.20 6.54 -15.09
N ASP A 298 21.66 5.77 -16.07
CA ASP A 298 21.71 4.30 -15.96
C ASP A 298 22.64 3.84 -14.83
N ALA A 299 23.76 4.53 -14.60
CA ALA A 299 24.71 4.16 -13.54
C ALA A 299 24.09 4.27 -12.13
N SER A 300 23.42 5.38 -11.84
CA SER A 300 22.71 5.58 -10.56
C SER A 300 21.47 4.67 -10.44
N LEU A 301 20.80 4.37 -11.54
CA LEU A 301 19.72 3.38 -11.58
C LEU A 301 20.23 1.97 -11.24
N ILE A 302 21.34 1.54 -11.85
CA ILE A 302 21.99 0.26 -11.55
C ILE A 302 22.40 0.21 -10.08
N GLN A 303 22.99 1.28 -9.55
CA GLN A 303 23.34 1.36 -8.13
C GLN A 303 22.11 1.27 -7.23
N ALA A 304 21.01 1.94 -7.59
CA ALA A 304 19.75 1.87 -6.85
C ALA A 304 19.17 0.44 -6.88
N LEU A 305 19.15 -0.22 -8.03
CA LEU A 305 18.70 -1.62 -8.17
C LEU A 305 19.57 -2.57 -7.34
N ALA A 306 20.89 -2.39 -7.35
CA ALA A 306 21.81 -3.16 -6.52
C ALA A 306 21.51 -2.93 -5.02
N GLY A 307 21.28 -1.69 -4.61
CA GLY A 307 20.86 -1.34 -3.25
C GLY A 307 19.55 -2.03 -2.85
N ILE A 308 18.53 -1.99 -3.72
CA ILE A 308 17.25 -2.69 -3.49
C ILE A 308 17.47 -4.19 -3.30
N LYS A 309 18.27 -4.83 -4.18
CA LYS A 309 18.57 -6.27 -4.07
C LYS A 309 19.26 -6.58 -2.75
N SER A 310 20.32 -5.85 -2.41
CA SER A 310 21.08 -6.07 -1.18
C SER A 310 20.27 -5.81 0.09
N GLU A 311 19.41 -4.79 0.10
CA GLU A 311 18.49 -4.52 1.22
C GLU A 311 17.49 -5.66 1.39
N ALA A 312 16.85 -6.10 0.30
CA ALA A 312 15.88 -7.18 0.31
C ALA A 312 16.48 -8.53 0.74
N GLU A 313 17.75 -8.77 0.44
CA GLU A 313 18.46 -10.02 0.76
C GLU A 313 19.13 -10.02 2.13
N LYS A 314 19.16 -8.87 2.82
CA LYS A 314 19.89 -8.73 4.09
C LYS A 314 19.34 -9.62 5.19
N GLU A 315 18.02 -9.75 5.26
CA GLU A 315 17.32 -10.47 6.32
C GLU A 315 16.11 -11.21 5.73
N ASP A 316 15.84 -12.42 6.22
CA ASP A 316 14.56 -13.07 5.96
C ASP A 316 13.49 -12.38 6.81
N ILE A 317 12.33 -12.06 6.20
CA ILE A 317 11.25 -11.28 6.80
C ILE A 317 9.93 -12.03 6.66
N ASN A 318 9.17 -12.10 7.74
CA ASN A 318 7.78 -12.55 7.73
C ASN A 318 6.87 -11.34 7.57
N THR A 319 6.08 -11.31 6.49
CA THR A 319 5.21 -10.18 6.16
C THR A 319 3.77 -10.48 6.60
N VAL A 320 3.23 -9.62 7.46
CA VAL A 320 1.85 -9.71 7.94
C VAL A 320 1.06 -8.54 7.38
N LEU A 321 0.08 -8.86 6.53
CA LEU A 321 -0.90 -7.91 6.02
C LEU A 321 -2.08 -7.87 7.00
N ILE A 322 -2.06 -6.89 7.91
CA ILE A 322 -3.01 -6.79 9.03
C ILE A 322 -4.44 -6.63 8.50
N ASP A 323 -4.65 -5.80 7.50
CA ASP A 323 -5.94 -5.51 6.88
C ASP A 323 -6.43 -6.59 5.89
N LYS A 324 -5.63 -7.62 5.61
CA LYS A 324 -6.09 -8.76 4.81
C LYS A 324 -6.92 -9.72 5.68
N ARG A 325 -8.04 -10.16 5.11
CA ARG A 325 -9.01 -11.10 5.74
C ARG A 325 -9.04 -12.48 5.07
N ASP A 326 -8.28 -12.61 4.00
CA ASP A 326 -8.18 -13.81 3.17
C ASP A 326 -6.71 -14.21 3.01
N LYS A 327 -6.49 -15.41 2.48
CA LYS A 327 -5.16 -15.91 2.14
C LYS A 327 -4.42 -14.94 1.20
N TYR A 328 -3.13 -14.75 1.47
CA TYR A 328 -2.18 -14.01 0.64
C TYR A 328 -0.86 -14.79 0.54
N LEU A 329 0.10 -14.33 -0.27
CA LEU A 329 1.32 -15.07 -0.54
C LEU A 329 2.23 -15.16 0.70
N GLY A 330 2.96 -16.28 0.81
CA GLY A 330 3.98 -16.48 1.86
C GLY A 330 3.46 -16.84 3.25
N VAL A 331 2.15 -17.02 3.45
CA VAL A 331 1.56 -17.31 4.76
C VAL A 331 0.54 -18.46 4.70
N THR A 332 0.49 -19.26 5.77
CA THR A 332 -0.65 -20.14 6.04
C THR A 332 -1.65 -19.37 6.89
N PHE A 333 -2.87 -19.21 6.39
CA PHE A 333 -3.89 -18.34 6.97
C PHE A 333 -5.02 -19.18 7.58
N GLU A 334 -5.34 -18.94 8.85
CA GLU A 334 -6.45 -19.59 9.57
C GLU A 334 -7.39 -18.55 10.16
N THR A 335 -8.70 -18.81 10.05
CA THR A 335 -9.74 -17.94 10.61
C THR A 335 -10.50 -18.68 11.71
N ALA A 336 -10.73 -18.01 12.82
CA ALA A 336 -11.64 -18.46 13.87
C ALA A 336 -12.64 -17.35 14.19
N GLU A 337 -13.91 -17.71 14.35
CA GLU A 337 -14.99 -16.76 14.61
C GLU A 337 -15.62 -17.03 15.98
N SER A 338 -15.90 -15.96 16.71
CA SER A 338 -16.61 -15.93 17.98
C SER A 338 -17.67 -14.83 17.93
N GLY A 339 -18.64 -14.83 18.85
CA GLY A 339 -19.75 -13.86 18.84
C GLY A 339 -19.28 -12.39 18.71
N PRO A 340 -18.38 -11.91 19.61
CA PRO A 340 -17.92 -10.53 19.60
C PRO A 340 -16.66 -10.24 18.77
N TYR A 341 -15.96 -11.24 18.24
CA TYR A 341 -14.76 -11.00 17.42
C TYR A 341 -14.45 -12.10 16.41
N LYS A 342 -13.67 -11.73 15.39
CA LYS A 342 -12.98 -12.64 14.47
C LYS A 342 -11.48 -12.62 14.71
N LYS A 343 -10.86 -13.79 14.64
CA LYS A 343 -9.42 -13.98 14.79
C LYS A 343 -8.84 -14.51 13.49
N TYR A 344 -7.81 -13.85 13.01
CA TYR A 344 -7.01 -14.25 11.86
C TYR A 344 -5.61 -14.64 12.33
N THR A 345 -5.18 -15.85 12.00
CA THR A 345 -3.88 -16.39 12.41
C THR A 345 -3.01 -16.55 11.18
N HIS A 346 -1.88 -15.84 11.18
CA HIS A 346 -0.86 -15.82 10.15
C HIS A 346 0.29 -16.73 10.61
N LYS A 347 0.44 -17.90 9.99
CA LYS A 347 1.44 -18.90 10.36
C LYS A 347 2.56 -18.97 9.32
N PHE A 348 3.79 -18.93 9.80
CA PHE A 348 5.01 -19.04 9.00
C PHE A 348 5.77 -20.32 9.35
N SER A 349 6.61 -20.82 8.44
CA SER A 349 7.38 -22.04 8.66
C SER A 349 8.53 -21.88 9.67
N LYS A 350 9.02 -20.64 9.84
CA LYS A 350 10.10 -20.27 10.74
C LYS A 350 9.88 -18.89 11.34
N ALA A 351 10.46 -18.67 12.51
CA ALA A 351 10.49 -17.38 13.16
C ALA A 351 11.51 -16.46 12.48
N TYR A 352 11.02 -15.38 11.88
CA TYR A 352 11.85 -14.34 11.29
C TYR A 352 11.38 -12.96 11.75
N LYS A 353 12.19 -11.94 11.48
CA LYS A 353 11.81 -10.55 11.72
C LYS A 353 10.49 -10.25 11.02
N THR A 354 9.59 -9.57 11.70
CA THR A 354 8.21 -9.42 11.22
C THR A 354 7.95 -8.00 10.75
N ALA A 355 7.50 -7.85 9.51
CA ALA A 355 6.96 -6.60 8.99
C ALA A 355 5.43 -6.62 9.17
N LEU A 356 4.91 -5.66 9.94
CA LEU A 356 3.48 -5.50 10.18
C LEU A 356 2.96 -4.38 9.28
N LEU A 357 2.12 -4.70 8.31
CA LEU A 357 1.63 -3.74 7.33
C LEU A 357 0.13 -3.54 7.46
N PHE A 358 -0.32 -2.29 7.42
CA PHE A 358 -1.72 -1.90 7.33
C PHE A 358 -1.87 -0.94 6.14
N GLU A 359 -2.78 -1.24 5.21
CA GLU A 359 -2.97 -0.45 3.99
C GLU A 359 -1.68 -0.24 3.17
N ARG A 360 -0.81 -1.26 3.16
CA ARG A 360 0.53 -1.31 2.50
C ARG A 360 1.60 -0.41 3.15
N ARG A 361 1.37 0.09 4.36
CA ARG A 361 2.33 0.95 5.08
C ARG A 361 2.63 0.41 6.46
N ASP A 362 3.75 0.87 7.02
CA ASP A 362 4.01 0.73 8.45
C ASP A 362 2.95 1.54 9.23
N PRO A 363 2.08 0.90 10.05
CA PRO A 363 1.10 1.58 10.87
C PRO A 363 1.69 2.51 11.95
N GLY A 364 3.02 2.52 12.13
CA GLY A 364 3.72 3.42 13.03
C GLY A 364 3.47 3.11 14.49
N LEU A 365 3.39 1.82 14.86
CA LEU A 365 3.25 1.37 16.25
C LEU A 365 4.43 1.92 17.09
N ALA A 366 4.26 3.05 17.77
CA ALA A 366 5.36 3.91 18.24
C ALA A 366 6.34 3.24 19.22
N LYS A 367 5.95 2.11 19.83
CA LYS A 367 6.78 1.31 20.74
C LYS A 367 7.37 0.04 20.10
N LEU A 368 6.95 -0.27 18.89
CA LEU A 368 7.34 -1.45 18.13
C LEU A 368 8.32 -1.02 17.04
N LYS A 369 9.63 -1.23 17.26
CA LYS A 369 10.56 -1.32 16.13
C LYS A 369 10.19 -2.61 15.40
N GLN A 370 9.31 -2.54 14.39
CA GLN A 370 8.68 -3.72 13.77
C GLN A 370 9.68 -4.83 13.44
N LEU A 371 10.80 -4.44 12.79
CA LEU A 371 11.89 -5.34 12.38
C LEU A 371 12.82 -5.79 13.53
N ALA A 372 12.51 -5.45 14.78
CA ALA A 372 13.20 -5.97 15.96
C ALA A 372 12.48 -7.19 16.57
N ILE A 373 11.26 -7.50 16.14
CA ILE A 373 10.50 -8.64 16.65
C ILE A 373 10.52 -9.76 15.64
N THR A 374 10.82 -10.95 16.13
CA THR A 374 10.68 -12.19 15.40
C THR A 374 9.31 -12.79 15.70
N ALA A 375 8.64 -13.38 14.72
CA ALA A 375 7.40 -14.12 14.96
C ALA A 375 7.27 -15.28 13.96
N MET A 376 6.82 -16.43 14.44
CA MET A 376 6.40 -17.58 13.63
C MET A 376 4.88 -17.61 13.47
N ASN A 377 4.13 -17.15 14.48
CA ASN A 377 2.68 -16.96 14.37
C ASN A 377 2.30 -15.54 14.75
N VAL A 378 1.34 -14.97 14.04
CA VAL A 378 0.73 -13.68 14.39
C VAL A 378 -0.78 -13.85 14.41
N GLU A 379 -1.40 -13.53 15.54
CA GLU A 379 -2.86 -13.54 15.69
C GLU A 379 -3.37 -12.09 15.65
N VAL A 380 -4.35 -11.82 14.81
CA VAL A 380 -4.96 -10.50 14.65
C VAL A 380 -6.45 -10.60 14.92
N TYR A 381 -6.94 -9.83 15.90
CA TYR A 381 -8.32 -9.91 16.37
C TYR A 381 -9.10 -8.65 15.99
N TYR A 382 -10.29 -8.84 15.41
CA TYR A 382 -11.22 -7.80 14.98
C TYR A 382 -12.54 -7.92 15.71
N LEU A 383 -13.04 -6.82 16.26
CA LEU A 383 -14.36 -6.82 16.88
C LEU A 383 -15.44 -6.97 15.81
N GLN A 384 -16.53 -7.63 16.16
CA GLN A 384 -17.72 -7.67 15.33
C GLN A 384 -18.98 -7.48 16.17
N ALA A 385 -19.91 -6.66 15.67
CA ALA A 385 -21.19 -6.38 16.31
C ALA A 385 -22.25 -6.07 15.24
N GLY A 386 -23.47 -6.56 15.43
CA GLY A 386 -24.58 -6.30 14.49
C GLY A 386 -24.29 -6.75 13.04
N GLY A 387 -23.51 -7.82 12.86
CA GLY A 387 -23.11 -8.34 11.55
C GLY A 387 -22.05 -7.52 10.82
N LYS A 388 -21.43 -6.54 11.49
CA LYS A 388 -20.34 -5.72 10.93
C LYS A 388 -19.05 -5.97 11.70
N GLU A 389 -17.98 -6.23 10.95
CA GLU A 389 -16.63 -6.29 11.49
C GLU A 389 -16.00 -4.90 11.54
N ASP A 390 -15.18 -4.66 12.56
CA ASP A 390 -14.33 -3.48 12.67
C ASP A 390 -13.27 -3.44 11.56
N LYS A 391 -12.95 -2.25 11.08
CA LYS A 391 -11.89 -2.06 10.08
C LYS A 391 -10.50 -2.20 10.68
N LYS A 392 -10.35 -1.90 11.97
CA LYS A 392 -9.06 -1.94 12.68
C LYS A 392 -9.09 -3.05 13.74
N PRO A 393 -7.98 -3.79 13.90
CA PRO A 393 -7.92 -4.81 14.93
C PRO A 393 -7.96 -4.15 16.30
N PHE A 394 -8.34 -4.89 17.33
CA PHE A 394 -8.24 -4.44 18.72
C PHE A 394 -7.07 -5.09 19.46
N LEU A 395 -6.61 -6.25 19.00
CA LEU A 395 -5.52 -7.02 19.60
C LEU A 395 -4.68 -7.69 18.50
N ILE A 396 -3.36 -7.62 18.64
CA ILE A 396 -2.37 -8.35 17.85
C ILE A 396 -1.49 -9.14 18.82
N VAL A 397 -1.34 -10.44 18.60
CA VAL A 397 -0.46 -11.31 19.40
C VAL A 397 0.65 -11.85 18.51
N LEU A 398 1.89 -11.58 18.87
CA LEU A 398 3.09 -12.04 18.18
C LEU A 398 3.67 -13.23 18.96
N ASP A 399 3.93 -14.34 18.29
CA ASP A 399 4.43 -15.58 18.86
C ASP A 399 5.73 -15.99 18.16
N GLU A 400 6.84 -15.97 18.90
CA GLU A 400 8.18 -16.23 18.39
C GLU A 400 8.40 -17.70 17.99
N ASP A 401 7.95 -18.68 18.76
CA ASP A 401 8.34 -20.10 18.57
C ASP A 401 7.26 -21.12 18.96
N ALA A 402 5.98 -20.71 18.94
CA ALA A 402 4.85 -21.52 19.40
C ALA A 402 4.93 -21.92 20.88
N THR A 403 5.81 -21.27 21.67
CA THR A 403 5.81 -21.41 23.13
C THR A 403 5.04 -20.25 23.79
N PRO A 404 4.24 -20.53 24.83
CA PRO A 404 3.48 -19.49 25.53
C PRO A 404 4.35 -18.37 26.14
N GLU A 405 5.62 -18.67 26.45
CA GLU A 405 6.54 -17.77 27.14
C GLU A 405 7.02 -16.61 26.27
N LYS A 406 7.00 -16.77 24.95
CA LYS A 406 7.49 -15.75 24.02
C LYS A 406 6.37 -15.02 23.26
N LYS A 407 5.13 -15.16 23.71
CA LYS A 407 4.00 -14.42 23.16
C LYS A 407 3.96 -12.99 23.70
N LYS A 408 3.77 -12.03 22.79
CA LYS A 408 3.64 -10.60 23.11
C LYS A 408 2.34 -10.07 22.51
N GLY A 409 1.41 -9.64 23.37
CA GLY A 409 0.15 -9.00 22.96
C GLY A 409 0.29 -7.48 22.87
N TYR A 410 -0.33 -6.89 21.87
CA TYR A 410 -0.45 -5.44 21.69
C TYR A 410 -1.90 -5.11 21.44
N HIS A 411 -2.43 -4.13 22.16
CA HIS A 411 -3.83 -3.75 22.02
C HIS A 411 -3.99 -2.24 21.82
N PHE A 412 -5.11 -1.89 21.20
CA PHE A 412 -5.55 -0.52 21.07
C PHE A 412 -5.78 0.14 22.44
N ASN A 413 -5.64 1.46 22.50
CA ASN A 413 -5.84 2.26 23.71
C ASN A 413 -7.19 3.01 23.70
N ASN A 414 -8.16 2.52 22.94
CA ASN A 414 -9.44 3.17 22.63
C ASN A 414 -9.36 4.50 21.83
N LYS A 415 -8.17 4.87 21.33
CA LYS A 415 -8.02 5.90 20.29
C LYS A 415 -7.95 5.23 18.92
N GLU A 416 -8.32 5.97 17.88
CA GLU A 416 -8.40 5.42 16.52
C GLU A 416 -7.03 5.11 15.88
N GLU A 417 -5.92 5.61 16.43
CA GLU A 417 -4.61 5.56 15.76
C GLU A 417 -3.72 4.41 16.25
N PHE A 418 -3.08 3.67 15.32
CA PHE A 418 -2.16 2.57 15.63
C PHE A 418 -0.95 3.00 16.47
N LYS A 419 -0.49 4.24 16.28
CA LYS A 419 0.68 4.77 16.99
C LYS A 419 0.53 4.77 18.51
N ASP A 420 -0.70 4.80 19.01
CA ASP A 420 -0.97 4.88 20.44
C ASP A 420 -1.21 3.51 21.10
N TRP A 421 -1.01 2.41 20.35
CA TRP A 421 -1.14 1.06 20.88
C TRP A 421 -0.08 0.76 21.94
N VAL A 422 -0.46 -0.09 22.89
CA VAL A 422 0.39 -0.46 24.02
C VAL A 422 0.57 -1.96 24.10
N ALA A 423 1.75 -2.39 24.57
CA ALA A 423 1.97 -3.77 24.94
C ALA A 423 1.07 -4.13 26.10
N PHE A 424 0.47 -5.32 26.04
CA PHE A 424 -0.31 -5.86 27.14
C PHE A 424 0.61 -6.09 28.34
N THR A 425 0.29 -5.45 29.45
CA THR A 425 0.99 -5.60 30.72
C THR A 425 -0.03 -5.86 31.81
N PHE A 426 0.26 -6.79 32.70
CA PHE A 426 -0.60 -7.09 33.82
C PHE A 426 0.24 -7.22 35.07
N ASN A 427 -0.17 -6.63 36.18
CA ASN A 427 0.59 -6.71 37.42
C ASN A 427 0.11 -7.87 38.29
N ARG A 428 1.04 -8.49 39.01
CA ARG A 428 0.69 -9.50 40.01
C ARG A 428 -0.18 -8.86 41.10
N LYS A 429 -1.17 -9.60 41.58
CA LYS A 429 -2.15 -9.11 42.56
C LYS A 429 -1.44 -8.58 43.81
N GLY A 430 -1.79 -7.35 44.20
CA GLY A 430 -1.22 -6.69 45.38
C GLY A 430 0.21 -6.12 45.20
N THR A 431 0.81 -6.20 44.00
CA THR A 431 2.14 -5.63 43.73
C THR A 431 2.12 -4.73 42.49
N GLN A 432 3.16 -3.89 42.32
CA GLN A 432 3.42 -3.16 41.07
C GLN A 432 4.30 -3.95 40.09
N GLU A 433 4.58 -5.22 40.38
CA GLU A 433 5.43 -6.04 39.53
C GLU A 433 4.63 -6.61 38.34
N PRO A 434 5.08 -6.39 37.10
CA PRO A 434 4.43 -6.95 35.93
C PRO A 434 4.65 -8.47 35.85
N LEU A 435 3.59 -9.21 35.53
CA LEU A 435 3.65 -10.59 35.07
C LEU A 435 4.54 -10.67 33.82
N LYS A 436 5.20 -11.81 33.65
CA LYS A 436 6.10 -12.09 32.52
C LYS A 436 5.75 -13.42 31.89
N ASP A 437 6.22 -13.58 30.66
CA ASP A 437 6.26 -14.85 29.94
C ASP A 437 4.90 -15.58 29.95
N LYS A 438 4.89 -16.85 30.39
CA LYS A 438 3.71 -17.70 30.40
C LYS A 438 2.54 -17.15 31.22
N GLU A 439 2.81 -16.61 32.42
CA GLU A 439 1.75 -16.05 33.30
C GLU A 439 1.05 -14.86 32.63
N LEU A 440 1.81 -14.00 31.95
CA LEU A 440 1.27 -12.85 31.22
C LEU A 440 0.41 -13.32 30.02
N THR A 441 0.87 -14.34 29.30
CA THR A 441 0.14 -14.94 28.17
C THR A 441 -1.16 -15.59 28.60
N GLU A 442 -1.14 -16.38 29.69
CA GLU A 442 -2.36 -16.98 30.26
C GLU A 442 -3.37 -15.91 30.64
N LYS A 443 -2.91 -14.84 31.30
CA LYS A 443 -3.75 -13.70 31.67
C LYS A 443 -4.35 -12.97 30.47
N LEU A 444 -3.58 -12.78 29.40
CA LEU A 444 -4.08 -12.20 28.16
C LEU A 444 -5.25 -13.02 27.61
N TYR A 445 -5.10 -14.34 27.51
CA TYR A 445 -6.16 -15.21 26.99
C TYR A 445 -7.35 -15.32 27.95
N GLU A 446 -7.17 -15.17 29.26
CA GLU A 446 -8.30 -14.99 30.19
C GLU A 446 -9.10 -13.71 29.88
N LYS A 447 -8.43 -12.57 29.62
CA LYS A 447 -9.12 -11.35 29.21
C LYS A 447 -9.85 -11.52 27.86
N VAL A 448 -9.26 -12.24 26.91
CA VAL A 448 -9.92 -12.60 25.64
C VAL A 448 -11.17 -13.45 25.87
N LYS A 449 -11.14 -14.42 26.80
CA LYS A 449 -12.34 -15.19 27.19
C LYS A 449 -13.42 -14.32 27.83
N LEU A 450 -13.06 -13.33 28.65
CA LEU A 450 -14.03 -12.38 29.19
C LEU A 450 -14.67 -11.54 28.08
N ILE A 451 -13.90 -11.14 27.06
CA ILE A 451 -14.46 -10.46 25.88
C ILE A 451 -15.46 -11.38 25.18
N ASP A 452 -15.13 -12.66 24.98
CA ASP A 452 -16.05 -13.65 24.38
C ASP A 452 -17.35 -13.81 25.19
N GLN A 453 -17.25 -13.81 26.52
CA GLN A 453 -18.40 -13.95 27.43
C GLN A 453 -19.31 -12.73 27.48
N TYR A 454 -18.75 -11.52 27.56
CA TYR A 454 -19.52 -10.27 27.77
C TYR A 454 -19.74 -9.44 26.50
N GLY A 455 -18.96 -9.69 25.45
CA GLY A 455 -19.04 -8.97 24.19
C GLY A 455 -20.35 -9.14 23.40
N PRO A 456 -21.03 -10.32 23.41
CA PRO A 456 -22.31 -10.49 22.71
C PRO A 456 -23.45 -9.59 23.19
N CYS A 457 -23.29 -8.89 24.32
CA CYS A 457 -24.35 -8.09 24.94
C CYS A 457 -24.69 -6.79 24.21
N THR A 458 -24.01 -6.45 23.10
CA THR A 458 -24.27 -5.23 22.32
C THR A 458 -24.18 -5.48 20.81
N ASN A 459 -25.03 -4.77 20.05
CA ASN A 459 -24.95 -4.72 18.59
C ASN A 459 -24.18 -3.48 18.09
N GLU A 460 -23.73 -2.62 18.99
CA GLU A 460 -23.04 -1.37 18.66
C GLU A 460 -21.53 -1.51 18.84
N LEU A 461 -20.81 -1.38 17.73
CA LEU A 461 -19.35 -1.58 17.69
C LEU A 461 -18.58 -0.61 18.61
N HIS A 462 -19.05 0.63 18.76
CA HIS A 462 -18.40 1.61 19.62
C HIS A 462 -18.54 1.25 21.12
N LEU A 463 -19.70 0.76 21.55
CA LEU A 463 -19.89 0.23 22.91
C LEU A 463 -19.05 -1.01 23.15
N LEU A 464 -18.95 -1.89 22.14
CA LEU A 464 -18.11 -3.08 22.23
C LEU A 464 -16.62 -2.71 22.37
N ARG A 465 -16.14 -1.71 21.61
CA ARG A 465 -14.79 -1.15 21.75
C ARG A 465 -14.52 -0.66 23.17
N ASP A 466 -15.41 0.14 23.72
CA ASP A 466 -15.28 0.66 25.09
C ASP A 466 -15.22 -0.46 26.12
N LEU A 467 -16.09 -1.47 25.98
CA LEU A 467 -16.11 -2.63 26.86
C LEU A 467 -14.80 -3.44 26.78
N VAL A 468 -14.35 -3.76 25.56
CA VAL A 468 -13.12 -4.53 25.31
C VAL A 468 -11.91 -3.80 25.88
N TYR A 469 -11.81 -2.49 25.66
CA TYR A 469 -10.75 -1.69 26.25
C TYR A 469 -10.75 -1.76 27.78
N LYS A 470 -11.93 -1.62 28.40
CA LYS A 470 -12.08 -1.76 29.87
C LYS A 470 -11.66 -3.15 30.34
N ILE A 471 -12.03 -4.22 29.64
CA ILE A 471 -11.66 -5.60 30.02
C ILE A 471 -10.14 -5.79 29.95
N LEU A 472 -9.49 -5.32 28.87
CA LEU A 472 -8.05 -5.44 28.70
C LEU A 472 -7.26 -4.63 29.74
N MET A 473 -7.80 -3.49 30.19
CA MET A 473 -7.17 -2.61 31.18
C MET A 473 -7.54 -2.94 32.64
N ALA A 474 -8.59 -3.74 32.86
CA ALA A 474 -9.09 -4.05 34.20
C ALA A 474 -8.05 -4.81 35.01
N LYS A 475 -7.66 -4.26 36.16
CA LYS A 475 -6.89 -4.99 37.17
C LYS A 475 -7.76 -6.12 37.73
N ASP A 476 -7.13 -7.21 38.16
CA ASP A 476 -7.82 -8.19 38.99
C ASP A 476 -7.96 -7.55 40.37
N GLU A 477 -9.03 -6.77 40.57
CA GLU A 477 -9.50 -6.49 41.92
C GLU A 477 -9.99 -7.80 42.53
N ASP A 478 -9.98 -7.87 43.87
CA ASP A 478 -10.53 -9.00 44.61
C ASP A 478 -11.87 -9.43 43.98
N PRO A 479 -12.15 -10.75 43.94
CA PRO A 479 -13.32 -11.29 43.25
C PRO A 479 -14.53 -10.43 43.57
N PRO A 480 -15.37 -10.09 42.57
CA PRO A 480 -16.55 -9.28 42.81
C PRO A 480 -17.21 -9.82 44.07
N PRO A 481 -17.47 -8.97 45.08
CA PRO A 481 -17.92 -9.42 46.39
C PRO A 481 -19.02 -10.42 46.12
N GLU A 482 -18.86 -11.65 46.66
CA GLU A 482 -19.78 -12.77 46.40
C GLU A 482 -21.17 -12.17 46.28
N VAL A 483 -21.79 -12.27 45.08
CA VAL A 483 -23.16 -11.79 44.88
C VAL A 483 -23.88 -12.32 46.10
N PRO A 484 -24.38 -11.46 47.02
CA PRO A 484 -24.87 -11.93 48.30
C PRO A 484 -25.87 -12.99 47.92
N LYS A 485 -25.55 -14.26 48.26
CA LYS A 485 -26.42 -15.40 47.94
C LYS A 485 -27.81 -14.88 48.23
N PRO A 486 -28.73 -14.85 47.24
CA PRO A 486 -30.03 -14.25 47.47
C PRO A 486 -30.48 -14.82 48.79
N LYS A 487 -30.60 -13.95 49.82
CA LYS A 487 -30.97 -14.42 51.15
C LYS A 487 -32.20 -15.22 50.85
N GLU A 488 -32.15 -16.53 51.07
CA GLU A 488 -33.35 -17.34 50.98
C GLU A 488 -34.37 -16.53 51.75
N PRO A 489 -35.49 -16.13 51.12
CA PRO A 489 -36.49 -15.33 51.82
C PRO A 489 -36.70 -16.06 53.13
N PRO A 490 -36.52 -15.40 54.29
CA PRO A 490 -36.53 -16.08 55.57
C PRO A 490 -37.76 -16.95 55.54
N ARG A 491 -37.55 -18.28 55.58
CA ARG A 491 -38.66 -19.23 55.65
C ARG A 491 -39.53 -18.68 56.77
N PRO A 492 -40.82 -18.38 56.53
CA PRO A 492 -41.68 -17.82 57.55
C PRO A 492 -41.49 -18.67 58.80
N ASP A 493 -41.23 -17.99 59.93
CA ASP A 493 -41.01 -18.68 61.20
C ASP A 493 -42.09 -19.74 61.37
N LEU A 494 -41.67 -20.97 61.63
CA LEU A 494 -42.58 -21.99 62.14
C LEU A 494 -43.24 -21.38 63.36
N TYR A 495 -44.55 -21.15 63.23
CA TYR A 495 -45.55 -20.75 64.22
C TYR A 495 -44.99 -20.17 65.54
N PRO A 496 -45.35 -18.94 65.94
CA PRO A 496 -45.03 -18.46 67.28
C PRO A 496 -45.52 -19.47 68.32
N GLU A 497 -44.67 -19.78 69.30
CA GLU A 497 -45.06 -20.55 70.48
C GLU A 497 -46.40 -20.01 71.01
N GLN A 498 -47.35 -20.92 71.24
CA GLN A 498 -48.64 -20.58 71.79
C GLN A 498 -48.47 -19.68 73.03
N PRO A 499 -49.11 -18.51 73.09
CA PRO A 499 -49.06 -17.68 74.27
C PRO A 499 -49.70 -18.44 75.45
N LYS A 500 -49.02 -18.41 76.60
CA LYS A 500 -49.58 -18.91 77.87
C LYS A 500 -50.97 -18.28 78.09
N PRO A 501 -51.96 -19.07 78.54
CA PRO A 501 -53.33 -18.57 78.73
C PRO A 501 -53.34 -17.42 79.76
N PRO A 502 -54.01 -16.30 79.48
CA PRO A 502 -54.13 -15.20 80.43
C PRO A 502 -55.00 -15.60 81.63
N GLU A 503 -54.61 -15.15 82.81
CA GLU A 503 -55.35 -15.34 84.06
C GLU A 503 -56.80 -14.81 83.95
N PRO A 504 -57.79 -15.48 84.54
CA PRO A 504 -59.20 -15.15 84.35
C PRO A 504 -59.57 -13.79 84.96
N LEU A 505 -60.18 -12.93 84.14
CA LEU A 505 -60.76 -11.66 84.55
C LEU A 505 -62.01 -11.87 85.44
N PRO A 506 -62.26 -10.98 86.43
CA PRO A 506 -63.33 -11.15 87.40
C PRO A 506 -64.74 -11.15 86.77
N LEU A 507 -65.57 -12.12 87.20
CA LEU A 507 -66.92 -12.44 86.70
C LEU A 507 -67.89 -11.24 86.57
N GLY A 508 -67.66 -10.15 87.31
CA GLY A 508 -68.50 -8.95 87.29
C GLY A 508 -68.49 -8.18 85.96
N TRP A 509 -67.44 -8.32 85.15
CA TRP A 509 -67.31 -7.60 83.87
C TRP A 509 -68.02 -8.30 82.70
N ILE A 510 -68.37 -9.58 82.84
CA ILE A 510 -69.08 -10.38 81.83
C ILE A 510 -70.60 -10.13 81.87
N ILE A 511 -71.13 -9.76 83.04
CA ILE A 511 -72.57 -9.57 83.27
C ILE A 511 -73.03 -8.15 82.87
N THR A 512 -72.17 -7.14 82.92
CA THR A 512 -72.52 -5.76 82.55
C THR A 512 -72.40 -5.45 81.05
N GLY A 513 -71.53 -6.17 80.32
CA GLY A 513 -71.31 -5.95 78.88
C GLY A 513 -72.39 -6.56 77.97
N SER A 514 -73.13 -7.56 78.45
CA SER A 514 -74.09 -8.34 77.65
C SER A 514 -75.53 -7.81 77.71
N VAL A 515 -75.85 -6.89 78.63
CA VAL A 515 -77.17 -6.22 78.69
C VAL A 515 -77.17 -4.90 77.91
N GLY A 516 -76.05 -4.16 77.88
CA GLY A 516 -75.94 -2.88 77.16
C GLY A 516 -75.96 -3.02 75.63
N GLY A 517 -75.39 -4.11 75.09
CA GLY A 517 -75.38 -4.38 73.64
C GLY A 517 -76.75 -4.78 73.08
N ALA A 518 -77.59 -5.46 73.87
CA ALA A 518 -78.93 -5.88 73.45
C ALA A 518 -79.92 -4.70 73.38
N VAL A 519 -79.81 -3.71 74.27
CA VAL A 519 -80.66 -2.51 74.26
C VAL A 519 -80.36 -1.60 73.06
N PHE A 520 -79.09 -1.56 72.60
CA PHE A 520 -78.69 -0.73 71.46
C PHE A 520 -79.20 -1.28 70.11
N ILE A 521 -79.25 -2.61 69.96
CA ILE A 521 -79.75 -3.27 68.74
C ILE A 521 -81.28 -3.22 68.66
N ILE A 522 -81.98 -3.38 69.79
CA ILE A 522 -83.45 -3.28 69.84
C ILE A 522 -83.91 -1.81 69.62
N GLY A 523 -83.19 -0.83 70.17
CA GLY A 523 -83.49 0.60 69.93
C GLY A 523 -83.33 1.03 68.47
N SER A 524 -82.32 0.49 67.78
CA SER A 524 -82.02 0.82 66.38
C SER A 524 -83.02 0.22 65.38
N THR A 525 -83.60 -0.95 65.70
CA THR A 525 -84.61 -1.61 64.85
C THR A 525 -86.00 -1.01 65.02
N VAL A 526 -86.37 -0.54 66.22
CA VAL A 526 -87.65 0.18 66.44
C VAL A 526 -87.61 1.59 65.83
N GLY A 527 -86.45 2.29 65.90
CA GLY A 527 -86.28 3.60 65.27
C GLY A 527 -86.39 3.58 63.74
N TYR A 528 -85.87 2.53 63.10
CA TYR A 528 -85.98 2.35 61.64
C TYR A 528 -87.42 2.01 61.20
N GLY A 529 -88.18 1.27 62.02
CA GLY A 529 -89.59 0.97 61.77
C GLY A 529 -90.53 2.19 61.89
N VAL A 530 -90.28 3.08 62.84
CA VAL A 530 -91.05 4.34 63.01
C VAL A 530 -90.74 5.35 61.91
N TYR A 531 -89.49 5.41 61.43
CA TYR A 531 -89.13 6.23 60.27
C TYR A 531 -89.83 5.75 59.00
N TRP A 532 -89.83 4.44 58.73
CA TRP A 532 -90.46 3.87 57.53
C TRP A 532 -92.00 3.99 57.52
N TYR A 533 -92.64 3.93 58.69
CA TYR A 533 -94.10 4.10 58.82
C TYR A 533 -94.54 5.57 58.60
N ASN A 534 -93.69 6.55 58.95
CA ASN A 534 -94.04 7.97 58.88
C ASN A 534 -93.69 8.63 57.52
N THR A 535 -92.84 8.02 56.69
CA THR A 535 -92.53 8.53 55.34
C THR A 535 -93.26 7.84 54.18
N THR A 536 -93.79 6.61 54.36
CA THR A 536 -94.28 5.82 53.21
C THR A 536 -95.80 5.59 53.19
N ILE A 537 -96.53 5.67 54.33
CA ILE A 537 -98.00 5.48 54.35
C ILE A 537 -98.79 6.82 54.29
N ARG A 538 -98.13 7.97 54.46
CA ARG A 538 -98.76 9.31 54.29
C ARG A 538 -98.67 9.91 52.88
N LEU A 539 -98.09 9.17 51.92
CA LEU A 539 -97.97 9.58 50.51
C LEU A 539 -98.71 8.64 49.53
N LEU A 540 -99.51 7.69 50.04
CA LEU A 540 -100.38 6.82 49.23
C LEU A 540 -101.84 6.72 49.76
N THR A 541 -102.31 7.75 50.47
CA THR A 541 -103.65 8.30 50.25
C THR A 541 -103.51 9.56 49.42
#